data_AF-A0A3N5WP42-F1
#
_entry.id   AF-A0A3N5WP42-F1
#
_cell.length_a   1.000
_cell.length_b   1.000
_cell.length_c   1.000
_cell.angle_alpha   90.00
_cell.angle_beta   90.00
_cell.angle_gamma   90.00
#
_symmetry.space_group_name_H-M   'P 1'
#
loop_
_entity.id
_entity.type
_entity.pdbx_description
1 polymer ?
#
loop_
_entity_poly.entity_id
_entity_poly.type
_entity_poly.pdbx_seq_one_letter_code
_entity_poly.pdbx_strand_id
1 'polypeptide(L)'
;MISELNNAYESSLGMLEDGIRKISEEAWRSGTDDYLIPVRIAYHMLKGLEWLVNELPADEFKRTRRFNLDWLGPVDGMPGREAMLVEAQWTREQIQAWMGRWEQIDPSSAESCQKLEKALYLLRHTQHHIGEFSIIAHLAHCESPEWN
;
A
#
# COMPACT_ATOMS: atom_id res chain seq x y z
N MET A 1 -6.63 20.87 0.48
CA MET A 1 -6.07 19.87 -0.45
C MET A 1 -5.29 18.78 0.27
N ILE A 2 -4.29 19.13 1.10
CA ILE A 2 -3.47 18.14 1.84
C ILE A 2 -4.34 17.30 2.79
N SER A 3 -5.27 17.93 3.52
CA SER A 3 -6.23 17.24 4.38
C SER A 3 -7.09 16.21 3.65
N GLU A 4 -7.58 16.56 2.46
CA GLU A 4 -8.41 15.68 1.62
C GLU A 4 -7.59 14.52 1.06
N LEU A 5 -6.34 14.78 0.66
CA LEU A 5 -5.41 13.75 0.24
C LEU A 5 -5.08 12.78 1.39
N ASN A 6 -4.80 13.32 2.59
CA ASN A 6 -4.55 12.52 3.77
C ASN A 6 -5.75 11.62 4.11
N ASN A 7 -6.96 12.18 4.09
CA ASN A 7 -8.19 11.40 4.29
C ASN A 7 -8.36 10.31 3.23
N ALA A 8 -8.05 10.59 1.96
CA ALA A 8 -8.14 9.59 0.89
C ALA A 8 -7.13 8.44 1.07
N TYR A 9 -5.92 8.74 1.56
CA TYR A 9 -4.95 7.72 1.92
C TYR A 9 -5.38 6.92 3.14
N GLU A 10 -5.92 7.59 4.16
CA GLU A 10 -6.43 6.94 5.38
C GLU A 10 -7.54 5.94 5.05
N SER A 11 -8.55 6.35 4.27
CA SER A 11 -9.61 5.46 3.82
C SER A 11 -9.06 4.31 2.96
N SER A 12 -8.12 4.57 2.05
CA SER A 12 -7.54 3.52 1.18
C SER A 12 -6.73 2.50 1.99
N LEU A 13 -5.94 2.94 2.98
CA LEU A 13 -5.22 2.05 3.88
C LEU A 13 -6.17 1.28 4.80
N GLY A 14 -7.23 1.93 5.28
CA GLY A 14 -8.29 1.27 6.05
C GLY A 14 -8.94 0.12 5.27
N MET A 15 -9.25 0.33 4.00
CA MET A 15 -9.76 -0.74 3.12
C MET A 15 -8.74 -1.87 2.95
N LEU A 16 -7.48 -1.54 2.70
CA LEU A 16 -6.44 -2.56 2.58
C LEU A 16 -6.34 -3.40 3.86
N GLU A 17 -6.30 -2.76 5.02
CA GLU A 17 -6.24 -3.45 6.31
C GLU A 17 -7.47 -4.34 6.55
N ASP A 18 -8.67 -3.85 6.27
CA ASP A 18 -9.91 -4.62 6.36
C ASP A 18 -9.87 -5.86 5.44
N GLY A 19 -9.45 -5.67 4.19
CA GLY A 19 -9.25 -6.77 3.24
C GLY A 19 -8.26 -7.81 3.76
N ILE A 20 -7.09 -7.37 4.25
CA ILE A 20 -6.08 -8.25 4.81
C ILE A 20 -6.66 -9.05 5.98
N ARG A 21 -7.50 -8.46 6.84
CA ARG A 21 -8.13 -9.15 7.98
C ARG A 21 -9.17 -10.17 7.58
N LYS A 22 -9.95 -9.89 6.54
CA LYS A 22 -11.05 -10.76 6.07
C LYS A 22 -10.55 -12.01 5.35
N ILE A 23 -9.39 -11.94 4.71
CA ILE A 23 -8.79 -13.11 4.06
C ILE A 23 -8.23 -14.08 5.11
N SER A 24 -8.56 -15.37 4.94
CA SER A 24 -8.08 -16.44 5.83
C SER A 24 -6.59 -16.72 5.60
N GLU A 25 -5.92 -17.31 6.60
CA GLU A 25 -4.51 -17.72 6.45
C GLU A 25 -4.31 -18.76 5.33
N GLU A 26 -5.30 -19.63 5.09
CA GLU A 26 -5.27 -20.62 4.00
C GLU A 26 -5.32 -19.95 2.61
N ALA A 27 -6.17 -18.94 2.47
CA ALA A 27 -6.31 -18.18 1.22
C ALA A 27 -5.16 -17.17 1.01
N TRP A 28 -4.48 -16.73 2.07
CA TRP A 28 -3.49 -15.64 2.04
C TRP A 28 -2.39 -15.79 0.99
N ARG A 29 -1.94 -17.02 0.76
CA ARG A 29 -0.85 -17.39 -0.17
C ARG A 29 -1.31 -18.14 -1.40
N SER A 30 -2.62 -18.25 -1.61
CA SER A 30 -3.20 -18.94 -2.76
C SER A 30 -4.08 -17.99 -3.57
N GLY A 31 -4.28 -18.29 -4.85
CA GLY A 31 -5.07 -17.48 -5.76
C GLY A 31 -5.55 -18.31 -6.93
N THR A 32 -6.51 -17.79 -7.69
CA THR A 32 -7.02 -18.46 -8.90
C THR A 32 -6.02 -18.43 -10.05
N ASP A 33 -5.08 -17.48 -10.01
CA ASP A 33 -3.94 -17.37 -10.91
C ASP A 33 -2.72 -16.81 -10.15
N ASP A 34 -1.56 -16.88 -10.79
CA ASP A 34 -0.27 -16.53 -10.20
C ASP A 34 -0.15 -15.03 -9.83
N TYR A 35 -1.00 -14.17 -10.39
CA TYR A 35 -1.02 -12.73 -10.14
C TYR A 35 -1.96 -12.37 -8.99
N LEU A 36 -3.20 -12.89 -9.00
CA LEU A 36 -4.26 -12.60 -8.02
C LEU A 36 -4.09 -13.39 -6.72
N ILE A 37 -2.92 -13.24 -6.08
CA ILE A 37 -2.61 -13.84 -4.78
C ILE A 37 -2.62 -12.73 -3.71
N PRO A 38 -3.37 -12.87 -2.61
CA PRO A 38 -3.57 -11.79 -1.63
C PRO A 38 -2.27 -11.18 -1.12
N VAL A 39 -1.31 -12.02 -0.70
CA VAL A 39 -0.03 -11.55 -0.18
C VAL A 39 0.77 -10.75 -1.21
N ARG A 40 0.66 -11.07 -2.51
CA ARG A 40 1.35 -10.32 -3.56
C ARG A 40 0.79 -8.92 -3.69
N ILE A 41 -0.53 -8.82 -3.78
CA ILE A 41 -1.21 -7.53 -4.00
C ILE A 41 -1.03 -6.64 -2.78
N ALA A 42 -1.23 -7.17 -1.56
CA ALA A 42 -0.99 -6.41 -0.33
C ALA A 42 0.46 -5.93 -0.22
N TYR A 43 1.42 -6.83 -0.47
CA TYR A 43 2.84 -6.48 -0.45
C TYR A 43 3.18 -5.43 -1.52
N HIS A 44 2.66 -5.57 -2.74
CA HIS A 44 2.89 -4.65 -3.84
C HIS A 44 2.38 -3.24 -3.51
N MET A 45 1.17 -3.13 -2.97
CA MET A 45 0.58 -1.86 -2.55
C MET A 45 1.44 -1.18 -1.48
N LEU A 46 1.75 -1.89 -0.39
CA LEU A 46 2.54 -1.32 0.72
C LEU A 46 3.94 -0.90 0.24
N LYS A 47 4.61 -1.73 -0.56
CA LYS A 47 5.91 -1.42 -1.18
C LYS A 47 5.85 -0.16 -2.05
N GLY A 48 4.76 0.05 -2.79
CA GLY A 48 4.52 1.26 -3.56
C GLY A 48 4.40 2.50 -2.67
N LEU A 49 3.74 2.36 -1.53
CA LEU A 49 3.57 3.42 -0.55
C LEU A 49 4.85 3.74 0.23
N GLU A 50 5.71 2.76 0.53
CA GLU A 50 7.04 3.06 1.09
C GLU A 50 7.86 3.97 0.13
N TRP A 51 7.73 3.75 -1.17
CA TRP A 51 8.39 4.59 -2.18
C TRP A 51 7.85 6.02 -2.17
N LEU A 52 6.58 6.24 -1.80
CA LEU A 52 5.99 7.58 -1.68
C LEU A 52 6.81 8.45 -0.74
N VAL A 53 7.02 7.90 0.46
CA VAL A 53 7.60 8.58 1.63
C VAL A 53 9.13 8.52 1.68
N ASN A 54 9.76 7.73 0.79
CA ASN A 54 11.20 7.62 0.71
C ASN A 54 11.87 8.89 0.15
N GLU A 55 12.92 9.34 0.85
CA GLU A 55 13.78 10.46 0.46
C GLU A 55 15.20 10.01 0.06
N LEU A 56 15.55 8.72 0.24
CA LEU A 56 16.85 8.17 -0.13
C LEU A 56 16.97 7.93 -1.64
N PRO A 57 18.19 7.95 -2.21
CA PRO A 57 18.44 7.43 -3.55
C PRO A 57 17.93 6.00 -3.72
N ALA A 58 17.48 5.65 -4.92
CA ALA A 58 16.78 4.40 -5.18
C ALA A 58 17.53 3.14 -4.74
N ASP A 59 18.85 3.10 -4.93
CA ASP A 59 19.67 1.93 -4.58
C ASP A 59 19.97 1.84 -3.08
N GLU A 60 20.01 2.97 -2.38
CA GLU A 60 20.13 3.00 -0.92
C GLU A 60 18.82 2.56 -0.28
N PHE A 61 17.70 3.09 -0.75
CA PHE A 61 16.38 2.72 -0.27
C PHE A 61 16.11 1.21 -0.40
N LYS A 62 16.47 0.60 -1.53
CA LYS A 62 16.33 -0.85 -1.72
C LYS A 62 17.07 -1.68 -0.65
N ARG A 63 18.19 -1.17 -0.12
CA ARG A 63 18.98 -1.84 0.93
C ARG A 63 18.37 -1.68 2.32
N THR A 64 17.60 -0.61 2.55
CA THR A 64 16.95 -0.35 3.85
C THR A 64 15.59 -1.01 4.00
N ARG A 65 15.07 -1.65 2.93
CA ARG A 65 13.76 -2.28 2.95
C ARG A 65 13.70 -3.44 3.94
N ARG A 66 12.62 -3.47 4.71
CA ARG A 66 12.30 -4.59 5.59
C ARG A 66 12.11 -5.89 4.80
N PHE A 67 11.41 -5.80 3.67
CA PHE A 67 11.19 -6.91 2.76
C PHE A 67 11.76 -6.56 1.39
N ASN A 68 12.83 -7.26 0.97
CA ASN A 68 13.43 -7.09 -0.34
C ASN A 68 13.01 -8.22 -1.29
N LEU A 69 11.70 -8.33 -1.52
CA LEU A 69 11.11 -9.39 -2.33
C LEU A 69 10.63 -8.84 -3.69
N ASP A 70 10.65 -9.71 -4.69
CA ASP A 70 9.90 -9.49 -5.92
C ASP A 70 8.45 -9.91 -5.69
N TRP A 71 7.52 -8.96 -5.89
CA TRP A 71 6.10 -9.21 -5.66
C TRP A 71 5.49 -10.14 -6.71
N LEU A 72 6.16 -10.33 -7.86
CA LEU A 72 5.83 -11.35 -8.88
C LEU A 72 6.69 -12.61 -8.74
N GLY A 73 7.63 -12.66 -7.79
CA GLY A 73 8.52 -13.79 -7.55
C GLY A 73 7.83 -14.97 -6.85
N PRO A 74 8.54 -15.95 -6.27
CA PRO A 74 7.89 -17.03 -5.52
C PRO A 74 7.07 -16.52 -4.32
N VAL A 75 5.92 -17.15 -4.04
CA VAL A 75 5.08 -16.83 -2.86
C VAL A 75 5.72 -17.34 -1.56
N ASP A 76 6.53 -18.39 -1.66
CA ASP A 76 7.31 -18.91 -0.56
C ASP A 76 8.25 -17.83 0.00
N GLY A 77 8.18 -17.61 1.31
CA GLY A 77 8.96 -16.57 1.99
C GLY A 77 8.34 -15.16 1.97
N MET A 78 7.22 -14.94 1.27
CA MET A 78 6.46 -13.70 1.43
C MET A 78 5.95 -13.52 2.88
N PRO A 79 5.67 -12.30 3.35
CA PRO A 79 5.21 -12.08 4.73
C PRO A 79 3.84 -12.70 5.02
N GLY A 80 3.63 -13.10 6.28
CA GLY A 80 2.30 -13.50 6.76
C GLY A 80 1.35 -12.30 6.90
N ARG A 81 0.06 -12.60 7.07
CA ARG A 81 -1.02 -11.61 7.17
C ARG A 81 -0.79 -10.59 8.29
N GLU A 82 -0.48 -11.07 9.49
CA GLU A 82 -0.19 -10.20 10.65
C GLU A 82 1.02 -9.30 10.42
N ALA A 83 2.06 -9.78 9.72
CA ALA A 83 3.21 -8.95 9.38
C ALA A 83 2.83 -7.82 8.40
N MET A 84 1.91 -8.08 7.47
CA MET A 84 1.40 -7.03 6.58
C MET A 84 0.48 -6.04 7.28
N LEU A 85 -0.26 -6.46 8.31
CA LEU A 85 -1.04 -5.53 9.13
C LEU A 85 -0.14 -4.57 9.93
N VAL A 86 0.96 -5.08 10.49
CA VAL A 86 1.98 -4.23 11.13
C VAL A 86 2.60 -3.27 10.12
N GLU A 87 2.87 -3.74 8.91
CA GLU A 87 3.45 -2.92 7.85
C GLU A 87 2.48 -1.83 7.34
N ALA A 88 1.18 -2.15 7.24
CA ALA A 88 0.15 -1.17 6.89
C ALA A 88 0.06 -0.04 7.91
N GLN A 89 0.07 -0.37 9.21
CA GLN A 89 0.09 0.62 10.27
C GLN A 89 1.36 1.49 10.23
N TRP A 90 2.53 0.88 10.04
CA TRP A 90 3.77 1.64 9.90
C TRP A 90 3.72 2.57 8.68
N THR A 91 3.22 2.07 7.55
CA THR A 91 3.06 2.86 6.31
C THR A 91 2.13 4.04 6.52
N ARG A 92 1.01 3.85 7.23
CA ARG A 92 0.07 4.91 7.62
C ARG A 92 0.81 6.03 8.35
N GLU A 93 1.57 5.69 9.39
CA GLU A 93 2.33 6.65 10.20
C GLU A 93 3.37 7.41 9.34
N GLN A 94 4.06 6.72 8.44
CA GLN A 94 5.02 7.37 7.55
C GLN A 94 4.36 8.36 6.58
N ILE A 95 3.20 8.01 6.02
CA ILE A 95 2.47 8.89 5.10
C ILE A 95 1.97 10.13 5.85
N GLN A 96 1.40 9.96 7.04
CA GLN A 96 0.94 11.06 7.87
C GLN A 96 2.10 12.00 8.24
N ALA A 97 3.24 11.45 8.67
CA ALA A 97 4.43 12.23 8.97
C ALA A 97 4.99 12.94 7.73
N TRP A 98 4.95 12.29 6.57
CA TRP A 98 5.39 12.87 5.30
C TRP A 98 4.51 14.02 4.82
N MET A 99 3.18 13.87 4.89
CA MET A 99 2.25 14.95 4.57
C MET A 99 2.29 16.10 5.57
N GLY A 100 2.52 15.82 6.87
CA GLY A 100 2.67 16.87 7.88
C GLY A 100 3.83 17.83 7.59
N ARG A 101 4.86 17.38 6.85
CA ARG A 101 5.97 18.25 6.39
C ARG A 101 5.58 19.17 5.23
N TRP A 102 4.48 18.89 4.51
CA TRP A 102 4.09 19.67 3.34
C TRP A 102 3.54 21.04 3.68
N GLU A 103 3.01 21.24 4.90
CA GLU A 103 2.51 22.54 5.35
C GLU A 103 3.59 23.63 5.31
N GLN A 104 4.86 23.23 5.32
CA GLN A 104 6.02 24.12 5.30
C GLN A 104 6.54 24.40 3.88
N ILE A 105 6.00 23.75 2.86
CA ILE A 105 6.44 23.87 1.46
C ILE A 105 5.56 24.90 0.76
N ASP A 106 6.17 25.80 -0.02
CA ASP A 106 5.43 26.71 -0.90
C ASP A 106 4.54 25.90 -1.86
N PRO A 107 3.20 26.05 -1.80
CA PRO A 107 2.28 25.32 -2.66
C PRO A 107 2.49 25.53 -4.16
N SER A 108 3.14 26.63 -4.55
CA SER A 108 3.43 26.98 -5.94
C SER A 108 4.80 26.50 -6.44
N SER A 109 5.62 25.94 -5.55
CA SER A 109 6.95 25.44 -5.91
C SER A 109 6.88 24.19 -6.78
N ALA A 110 7.88 24.02 -7.66
CA ALA A 110 8.03 22.81 -8.47
C ALA A 110 8.13 21.54 -7.62
N GLU A 111 8.75 21.63 -6.44
CA GLU A 111 8.83 20.53 -5.47
C GLU A 111 7.43 20.12 -4.99
N SER A 112 6.59 21.08 -4.62
CA SER A 112 5.21 20.83 -4.18
C SER A 112 4.39 20.16 -5.29
N CYS A 113 4.49 20.66 -6.53
CA CYS A 113 3.83 20.04 -7.68
C CYS A 113 4.27 18.58 -7.89
N GLN A 114 5.58 18.30 -7.90
CA GLN A 114 6.10 16.94 -8.08
C GLN A 114 5.63 16.00 -6.95
N LYS A 115 5.66 16.49 -5.71
CA LYS A 115 5.19 15.76 -4.53
C LYS A 115 3.70 15.43 -4.63
N LEU A 116 2.88 16.39 -5.05
CA LEU A 116 1.45 16.21 -5.30
C LEU A 116 1.18 15.20 -6.42
N GLU A 117 1.86 15.31 -7.56
CA GLU A 117 1.73 14.37 -8.67
C GLU A 117 2.05 12.93 -8.24
N LYS A 118 3.18 12.75 -7.53
CA LYS A 118 3.59 11.45 -6.99
C LYS A 118 2.55 10.89 -6.02
N ALA A 119 2.02 11.73 -5.12
CA ALA A 119 1.00 11.33 -4.17
C ALA A 119 -0.34 10.97 -4.85
N LEU A 120 -0.75 11.71 -5.86
CA LEU A 120 -1.97 11.37 -6.61
C LEU A 120 -1.79 10.08 -7.41
N TYR A 121 -0.64 9.90 -8.06
CA TYR A 121 -0.31 8.67 -8.78
C TYR A 121 -0.38 7.45 -7.86
N LEU A 122 0.32 7.47 -6.72
CA LEU A 122 0.35 6.33 -5.81
C LEU A 122 -1.00 6.09 -5.13
N LEU A 123 -1.80 7.14 -4.86
CA LEU A 123 -3.17 6.95 -4.36
C LEU A 123 -4.04 6.20 -5.39
N ARG A 124 -3.99 6.60 -6.67
CA ARG A 124 -4.74 5.94 -7.73
C ARG A 124 -4.26 4.51 -7.97
N HIS A 125 -2.95 4.28 -7.86
CA HIS A 125 -2.33 2.95 -7.93
C HIS A 125 -2.83 2.04 -6.80
N THR A 126 -2.84 2.54 -5.55
CA THR A 126 -3.39 1.83 -4.40
C THR A 126 -4.88 1.53 -4.61
N GLN A 127 -5.68 2.50 -5.02
CA GLN A 127 -7.12 2.29 -5.29
C GLN A 127 -7.39 1.25 -6.38
N HIS A 128 -6.56 1.21 -7.43
CA HIS A 128 -6.64 0.18 -8.46
C HIS A 128 -6.45 -1.22 -7.87
N HIS A 129 -5.39 -1.41 -7.06
CA HIS A 129 -5.11 -2.69 -6.42
C HIS A 129 -6.09 -3.05 -5.30
N ILE A 130 -6.74 -2.09 -4.64
CA ILE A 130 -7.90 -2.37 -3.77
C ILE A 130 -9.03 -3.03 -4.58
N GLY A 131 -9.28 -2.56 -5.81
CA GLY A 131 -10.25 -3.19 -6.71
C GLY A 131 -9.89 -4.65 -7.03
N GLU A 132 -8.62 -4.93 -7.31
CA GLU A 132 -8.13 -6.30 -7.47
C GLU A 132 -8.27 -7.12 -6.18
N PHE A 133 -8.01 -6.50 -5.03
CA PHE A 133 -8.16 -7.13 -3.72
C PHE A 133 -9.62 -7.51 -3.43
N SER A 134 -10.58 -6.69 -3.85
CA SER A 134 -12.01 -7.02 -3.78
C SER A 134 -12.36 -8.22 -4.66
N ILE A 135 -11.76 -8.33 -5.86
CA ILE A 135 -11.93 -9.50 -6.73
C ILE A 135 -11.35 -10.74 -6.04
N ILE A 136 -10.15 -10.64 -5.47
CA ILE A 136 -9.51 -11.72 -4.71
C ILE A 136 -10.41 -12.18 -3.55
N ALA A 137 -10.96 -11.25 -2.77
CA ALA A 137 -11.86 -11.57 -1.66
C ALA A 137 -13.10 -12.34 -2.16
N HIS A 138 -13.71 -11.90 -3.26
CA HIS A 138 -14.84 -12.60 -3.87
C HIS A 138 -14.48 -14.03 -4.30
N LEU A 139 -13.33 -14.21 -4.96
CA LEU A 139 -12.84 -15.51 -5.42
C LEU A 139 -12.47 -16.44 -4.26
N ALA A 140 -12.01 -15.88 -3.14
CA ALA A 140 -11.73 -16.59 -1.90
C ALA A 140 -12.99 -16.83 -1.03
N HIS A 141 -14.19 -16.52 -1.55
CA HIS A 141 -15.47 -16.61 -0.82
C HIS A 141 -15.46 -15.85 0.53
N CYS A 142 -14.77 -14.72 0.57
CA CYS A 142 -14.69 -13.80 1.70
C CYS A 142 -15.45 -12.51 1.41
N GLU A 143 -15.78 -11.75 2.46
CA GLU A 143 -16.35 -10.41 2.30
C GLU A 143 -15.34 -9.47 1.63
N SER A 144 -15.84 -8.58 0.76
CA SER A 144 -15.00 -7.56 0.14
C SER A 144 -14.51 -6.52 1.17
N PRO A 145 -13.37 -5.87 0.91
CA PRO A 145 -12.94 -4.70 1.67
C PRO A 145 -14.00 -3.58 1.63
N GLU A 146 -14.25 -2.94 2.77
CA GLU A 146 -15.24 -1.87 2.90
C GLU A 146 -14.62 -0.50 3.16
N TRP A 147 -15.23 0.55 2.58
CA TRP A 147 -14.86 1.93 2.85
C TRP A 147 -15.27 2.31 4.27
N ASN A 148 -14.30 2.77 5.07
CA ASN A 148 -14.51 3.35 6.39
C ASN A 148 -14.59 4.88 6.33
#